data_AF-A0A7S2RYB5-F1
#
_entry.id   AF-A0A7S2RYB5-F1
#
_cell.length_a   1.000
_cell.length_b   1.000
_cell.length_c   1.000
_cell.angle_alpha   90.00
_cell.angle_beta   90.00
_cell.angle_gamma   90.00
#
_symmetry.space_group_name_H-M   'P 1'
#
loop_
_entity.id
_entity.type
_entity.pdbx_description
1 polymer ?
#
loop_
_entity_poly.entity_id
_entity_poly.type
_entity_poly.pdbx_seq_one_letter_code
_entity_poly.pdbx_strand_id
1 'polypeptide(L)'
;SRYETSPSDGSTKKVFGNEEADIPLQMSLFKAPAPDPRFVERGPLTLKDRFPRNTNVILTKGKHRGCHGTVMEIIGDKVGIKVLVIPPEPPFGLAIARSVQESYISSFDASRVLKMNPGIFGKIAGSLHFNPGRYDLGLNLKYKQDLCVLGYTRRRQNNV
;
A
#
# COMPACT_ATOMS: atom_id res chain seq x y z
N SER A 1 -13.08 10.12 6.45
CA SER A 1 -12.23 10.93 7.35
C SER A 1 -11.34 10.04 8.20
N ARG A 2 -10.15 10.50 8.57
CA ARG A 2 -9.25 9.85 9.54
C ARG A 2 -8.94 10.84 10.67
N TYR A 3 -8.38 10.37 11.79
CA TYR A 3 -7.83 11.25 12.83
C TYR A 3 -6.33 11.34 12.69
N GLU A 4 -5.82 12.54 12.91
CA GLU A 4 -4.41 12.76 13.17
C GLU A 4 -4.27 13.21 14.62
N THR A 5 -3.40 12.50 15.36
CA THR A 5 -3.04 12.88 16.71
C THR A 5 -1.79 13.74 16.67
N SER A 6 -1.86 14.95 17.22
CA SER A 6 -0.74 15.86 17.32
C SER A 6 0.39 15.24 18.15
N PRO A 7 1.64 15.21 17.64
CA PRO A 7 2.76 14.64 18.39
C PRO A 7 3.09 15.41 19.68
N SER A 8 2.93 16.75 19.65
CA SER A 8 3.34 17.67 20.72
C SER A 8 2.49 17.60 21.99
N ASP A 9 1.17 17.57 21.83
CA ASP A 9 0.18 17.78 22.90
C ASP A 9 -0.86 16.64 22.98
N GLY A 10 -0.87 15.73 22.01
CA GLY A 10 -1.76 14.58 22.00
C GLY A 10 -3.22 14.88 21.64
N SER A 11 -3.52 16.10 21.21
CA SER A 11 -4.84 16.46 20.68
C SER A 11 -5.14 15.70 19.40
N THR A 12 -6.43 15.46 19.12
CA THR A 12 -6.88 14.72 17.93
C THR A 12 -7.78 15.61 17.09
N LYS A 13 -7.41 15.79 15.82
CA LYS A 13 -8.16 16.59 14.84
C LYS A 13 -8.67 15.72 13.69
N LYS A 14 -9.79 16.12 13.10
CA LYS A 14 -10.33 15.45 11.92
C LYS A 14 -9.51 15.78 10.68
N VAL A 15 -9.16 14.76 9.92
CA VAL A 15 -8.48 14.87 8.62
C VAL A 15 -9.39 14.34 7.51
N PHE A 16 -9.51 15.14 6.45
CA PHE A 16 -10.31 14.85 5.27
C PHE A 16 -9.45 14.17 4.19
N GLY A 17 -10.11 13.46 3.28
CA GLY A 17 -9.42 12.90 2.12
C GLY A 17 -9.03 14.00 1.14
N ASN A 18 -8.11 13.68 0.24
CA ASN A 18 -7.70 14.61 -0.83
C ASN A 18 -8.60 14.52 -2.08
N GLU A 19 -9.39 13.46 -2.18
CA GLU A 19 -10.32 13.24 -3.29
C GLU A 19 -11.64 13.96 -3.00
N GLU A 20 -12.05 14.81 -3.95
CA GLU A 20 -13.35 15.46 -3.92
C GLU A 20 -14.42 14.46 -4.40
N ALA A 21 -15.59 14.54 -3.77
CA ALA A 21 -16.73 13.69 -4.11
C ALA A 21 -17.97 14.56 -4.31
N ASP A 22 -18.51 14.53 -5.52
CA ASP A 22 -19.72 15.25 -5.86
C ASP A 22 -20.95 14.49 -5.36
N ILE A 23 -21.80 15.19 -4.61
CA ILE A 23 -23.07 14.66 -4.12
C ILE A 23 -24.19 15.65 -4.41
N PRO A 24 -25.36 15.18 -4.90
CA PRO A 24 -26.55 16.02 -5.03
C PRO A 24 -26.95 16.62 -3.68
N LEU A 25 -27.28 17.92 -3.67
CA LEU A 25 -27.66 18.65 -2.46
C LEU A 25 -28.87 18.01 -1.74
N GLN A 26 -29.79 17.41 -2.49
CA GLN A 26 -30.96 16.72 -1.96
C GLN A 26 -30.60 15.49 -1.09
N MET A 27 -29.40 14.94 -1.25
CA MET A 27 -28.88 13.82 -0.45
C MET A 27 -27.96 14.27 0.69
N SER A 28 -27.69 15.58 0.81
CA SER A 28 -26.81 16.13 1.84
C SER A 28 -27.58 16.50 3.10
N LEU A 29 -27.01 16.19 4.25
CA LEU A 29 -27.53 16.59 5.56
C LEU A 29 -26.62 17.67 6.16
N PHE A 30 -27.19 18.78 6.62
CA PHE A 30 -26.43 19.84 7.31
C PHE A 30 -25.83 19.38 8.64
N LYS A 31 -26.50 18.45 9.33
CA LYS A 31 -26.04 17.87 10.58
C LYS A 31 -26.29 16.37 10.57
N ALA A 32 -25.30 15.61 10.98
CA ALA A 32 -25.45 14.17 11.17
C ALA A 32 -26.39 13.92 12.38
N PRO A 33 -27.50 13.19 12.21
CA PRO A 33 -28.42 12.88 13.30
C PRO A 33 -27.79 11.96 14.36
N ALA A 34 -26.82 11.14 13.96
CA ALA A 34 -26.03 10.29 14.85
C ALA A 34 -24.54 10.52 14.53
N PRO A 35 -23.86 11.46 15.22
CA PRO A 35 -22.42 11.63 15.06
C PRO A 35 -21.71 10.40 15.60
N ASP A 36 -20.82 9.83 14.78
CA ASP A 36 -20.07 8.64 15.18
C ASP A 36 -19.00 9.02 16.23
N PRO A 37 -18.99 8.35 17.41
CA PRO A 37 -18.11 8.70 18.54
C PRO A 37 -16.62 8.53 18.22
N ARG A 38 -16.27 7.73 17.20
CA ARG A 38 -14.90 7.61 16.69
C ARG A 38 -14.44 8.92 16.04
N PHE A 39 -15.39 9.78 15.67
CA PHE A 39 -15.17 11.08 15.02
C PHE A 39 -15.31 12.31 15.92
N VAL A 40 -15.22 12.13 17.23
CA VAL A 40 -15.24 13.25 18.18
C VAL A 40 -13.82 13.69 18.44
N GLU A 41 -13.52 14.96 18.13
CA GLU A 41 -12.24 15.58 18.41
C GLU A 41 -11.98 15.65 19.92
N ARG A 42 -10.73 15.40 20.32
CA ARG A 42 -10.30 15.43 21.72
C ARG A 42 -9.19 16.45 21.89
N GLY A 43 -9.28 17.20 22.99
CA GLY A 43 -8.26 18.17 23.37
C GLY A 43 -6.93 17.52 23.78
N PRO A 44 -5.95 18.35 24.20
CA PRO A 44 -4.66 17.88 24.70
C PRO A 44 -4.81 16.87 25.84
N LEU A 45 -3.96 15.85 25.85
CA LEU A 45 -3.90 14.86 26.93
C LEU A 45 -2.57 14.97 27.67
N THR A 46 -2.61 14.75 28.98
CA THR A 46 -1.38 14.63 29.76
C THR A 46 -0.63 13.36 29.36
N LEU A 47 0.69 13.31 29.58
CA LEU A 47 1.49 12.12 29.28
C LEU A 47 1.00 10.88 30.06
N LYS A 48 0.47 11.07 31.28
CA LYS A 48 -0.07 9.99 32.11
C LYS A 48 -1.31 9.36 31.48
N ASP A 49 -2.21 10.19 30.95
CA ASP A 49 -3.44 9.71 30.30
C ASP A 49 -3.14 9.15 28.91
N ARG A 50 -2.18 9.74 28.20
CA ARG A 50 -1.78 9.30 26.86
C ARG A 50 -1.00 7.99 26.87
N PHE A 51 -0.15 7.79 27.86
CA PHE A 51 0.70 6.60 28.02
C PHE A 51 0.57 6.02 29.43
N PRO A 52 -0.54 5.30 29.73
CA PRO A 52 -0.73 4.68 31.03
C PRO A 52 0.39 3.65 31.31
N ARG A 53 0.70 3.43 32.58
CA ARG A 53 1.65 2.37 32.97
C ARG A 53 1.20 1.01 32.46
N ASN A 54 2.15 0.15 32.10
CA ASN A 54 1.94 -1.19 31.56
C ASN A 54 1.18 -1.25 30.22
N THR A 55 1.11 -0.14 29.49
CA THR A 55 0.58 -0.15 28.11
C THR A 55 1.67 -0.45 27.09
N ASN A 56 1.27 -1.10 26.01
CA ASN A 56 2.16 -1.43 24.90
C ASN A 56 2.20 -0.27 23.91
N VAL A 57 3.41 0.11 23.51
CA VAL A 57 3.69 1.21 22.59
C VAL A 57 4.64 0.74 21.50
N ILE A 58 4.60 1.44 20.36
CA ILE A 58 5.52 1.22 19.23
C ILE A 58 6.40 2.44 19.13
N LEU A 59 7.72 2.23 19.04
CA LEU A 59 8.67 3.31 18.91
C LEU A 59 8.70 3.79 17.45
N THR A 60 8.44 5.08 17.22
CA THR A 60 8.38 5.66 15.87
C THR A 60 9.70 6.30 15.43
N LYS A 61 10.63 6.56 16.36
CA LYS A 61 11.91 7.24 16.11
C LYS A 61 13.06 6.56 16.87
N GLY A 62 14.29 6.79 16.41
CA GLY A 62 15.52 6.32 17.07
C GLY A 62 15.95 4.90 16.66
N LYS A 63 16.93 4.35 17.40
CA LYS A 63 17.57 3.06 17.12
C LYS A 63 16.60 1.87 17.11
N HIS A 64 15.54 1.94 17.92
CA HIS A 64 14.56 0.88 18.09
C HIS A 64 13.25 1.18 17.35
N ARG A 65 13.30 1.93 16.25
CA ARG A 65 12.11 2.23 15.44
C ARG A 65 11.44 0.94 14.98
N GLY A 66 10.12 0.86 15.19
CA GLY A 66 9.30 -0.31 14.86
C GLY A 66 9.32 -1.41 15.92
N CYS A 67 10.16 -1.30 16.97
CA CYS A 67 10.14 -2.25 18.08
C CYS A 67 8.93 -1.99 18.99
N HIS A 68 8.47 -3.05 19.64
CA HIS A 68 7.49 -2.99 20.71
C HIS A 68 8.15 -2.59 22.02
N GLY A 69 7.44 -1.83 22.85
CA GLY A 69 7.86 -1.53 24.22
C GLY A 69 6.68 -1.44 25.17
N THR A 70 6.97 -1.54 26.46
CA THR A 70 5.99 -1.41 27.54
C THR A 70 6.33 -0.19 28.39
N VAL A 71 5.33 0.64 28.66
CA VAL A 71 5.48 1.85 29.49
C VAL A 71 5.69 1.46 30.95
N MET A 72 6.83 1.84 31.53
CA MET A 72 7.15 1.55 32.93
C MET A 72 6.78 2.73 33.83
N GLU A 73 7.32 3.92 33.51
CA GLU A 73 7.19 5.10 34.33
C GLU A 73 7.28 6.37 33.49
N ILE A 74 6.74 7.46 34.02
CA ILE A 74 6.83 8.80 33.41
C ILE A 74 7.63 9.66 34.37
N ILE A 75 8.74 10.22 33.88
CA ILE A 75 9.66 11.06 34.65
C ILE A 75 9.68 12.44 33.97
N GLY A 76 8.99 13.40 34.57
CA GLY A 76 8.76 14.72 33.98
C GLY A 76 8.07 14.62 32.62
N ASP A 77 8.72 15.14 31.58
CA ASP A 77 8.23 15.13 30.19
C ASP A 77 8.67 13.90 29.38
N LYS A 78 9.30 12.91 30.01
CA LYS A 78 9.80 11.69 29.33
C LYS A 78 9.09 10.44 29.83
N VAL A 79 8.84 9.52 28.90
CA VAL A 79 8.26 8.20 29.18
C VAL A 79 9.37 7.16 29.15
N GLY A 80 9.58 6.48 30.28
CA GLY A 80 10.47 5.33 30.40
C GLY A 80 9.81 4.08 29.84
N ILE A 81 10.42 3.49 28.82
CA ILE A 81 9.88 2.35 28.08
C ILE A 81 10.84 1.18 28.17
N LYS A 82 10.34 -0.01 28.53
CA LYS A 82 11.07 -1.27 28.41
C LYS A 82 10.89 -1.78 26.98
N VAL A 83 11.95 -1.77 26.19
CA VAL A 83 11.91 -2.14 24.77
C VAL A 83 12.19 -3.63 24.58
N LEU A 84 11.38 -4.29 23.77
CA LEU A 84 11.64 -5.64 23.27
C LEU A 84 12.51 -5.51 22.02
N VAL A 85 13.80 -5.81 22.15
CA VAL A 85 14.75 -5.72 21.05
C VAL A 85 14.64 -6.97 20.18
N ILE A 86 14.10 -6.78 18.98
CA ILE A 86 14.06 -7.80 17.93
C ILE A 86 15.41 -7.76 17.20
N PRO A 87 16.03 -8.90 16.84
CA PRO A 87 17.25 -8.92 16.05
C PRO A 87 17.06 -8.13 14.73
N PRO A 88 18.12 -7.48 14.22
CA PRO A 88 18.03 -6.72 12.98
C PRO A 88 17.60 -7.64 11.83
N GLU A 89 16.71 -7.13 10.98
CA GLU A 89 16.23 -7.88 9.83
C GLU A 89 17.40 -8.22 8.89
N PRO A 90 17.56 -9.49 8.47
CA PRO A 90 18.60 -9.85 7.52
C PRO A 90 18.35 -9.13 6.18
N PRO A 91 19.39 -8.74 5.42
CA PRO A 91 19.24 -7.92 4.21
C PRO A 91 18.75 -8.71 2.97
N PHE A 92 17.93 -9.75 3.15
CA PHE A 92 17.47 -10.61 2.05
C PHE A 92 16.59 -9.83 1.06
N GLY A 93 15.70 -8.95 1.53
CA GLY A 93 14.81 -8.18 0.65
C GLY A 93 15.56 -7.25 -0.31
N LEU A 94 16.61 -6.59 0.18
CA LEU A 94 17.46 -5.72 -0.66
C LEU A 94 18.32 -6.54 -1.62
N ALA A 95 18.83 -7.70 -1.19
CA ALA A 95 19.57 -8.60 -2.06
C ALA A 95 18.68 -9.12 -3.21
N ILE A 96 17.45 -9.53 -2.91
CA ILE A 96 16.48 -10.00 -3.90
C ILE A 96 16.07 -8.85 -4.85
N ALA A 97 15.76 -7.67 -4.32
CA ALA A 97 15.40 -6.52 -5.15
C ALA A 97 16.52 -6.12 -6.12
N ARG A 98 17.79 -6.31 -5.74
CA ARG A 98 18.95 -6.08 -6.61
C ARG A 98 19.22 -7.23 -7.58
N SER A 99 18.91 -8.48 -7.22
CA SER A 99 19.11 -9.63 -8.08
C SER A 99 18.07 -9.74 -9.19
N VAL A 100 16.87 -9.19 -8.98
CA VAL A 100 15.81 -9.15 -10.00
C VAL A 100 16.18 -8.08 -11.05
N GLN A 101 16.89 -8.51 -12.08
CA GLN A 101 17.15 -7.72 -13.29
C GLN A 101 16.19 -8.14 -14.40
N GLU A 102 14.89 -7.88 -14.21
CA GLU A 102 13.92 -8.11 -15.27
C GLU A 102 13.93 -6.93 -16.25
N SER A 103 14.40 -7.17 -17.47
CA SER A 103 14.33 -6.21 -18.56
C SER A 103 13.04 -6.44 -19.35
N TYR A 104 12.13 -5.46 -19.31
CA TYR A 104 10.91 -5.48 -20.10
C TYR A 104 11.03 -4.52 -21.29
N ILE A 105 10.61 -4.99 -22.46
CA ILE A 105 10.43 -4.17 -23.66
C ILE A 105 8.95 -4.02 -23.97
N SER A 106 8.59 -2.96 -24.69
CA SER A 106 7.18 -2.78 -25.10
C SER A 106 6.79 -3.88 -26.09
N SER A 107 5.50 -4.27 -26.10
CA SER A 107 5.01 -5.26 -27.08
C SER A 107 5.19 -4.80 -28.53
N PHE A 108 5.22 -3.48 -28.76
CA PHE A 108 5.51 -2.89 -30.06
C PHE A 108 6.98 -3.09 -30.45
N ASP A 109 7.92 -2.78 -29.54
CA ASP A 109 9.35 -2.97 -29.79
C ASP A 109 9.70 -4.46 -29.96
N ALA A 110 9.11 -5.33 -29.15
CA ALA A 110 9.25 -6.78 -29.28
C ALA A 110 8.82 -7.27 -30.67
N SER A 111 7.70 -6.76 -31.20
CA SER A 111 7.24 -7.12 -32.55
C SER A 111 8.19 -6.62 -33.64
N ARG A 112 8.83 -5.46 -33.45
CA ARG A 112 9.82 -4.90 -34.37
C ARG A 112 11.12 -5.70 -34.38
N VAL A 113 11.61 -6.12 -33.21
CA VAL A 113 12.79 -6.98 -33.06
C VAL A 113 12.58 -8.32 -33.78
N LEU A 114 11.38 -8.90 -33.63
CA LEU A 114 11.01 -10.16 -34.28
C LEU A 114 10.59 -10.00 -35.75
N LYS A 115 10.59 -8.76 -36.28
CA LYS A 115 10.15 -8.42 -37.65
C LYS A 115 8.74 -8.94 -37.96
N MET A 116 7.84 -8.89 -36.99
CA MET A 116 6.45 -9.33 -37.10
C MET A 116 5.49 -8.14 -37.06
N ASN A 117 4.33 -8.30 -37.69
CA ASN A 117 3.24 -7.34 -37.50
C ASN A 117 2.78 -7.36 -36.02
N PRO A 118 2.63 -6.20 -35.35
CA PRO A 118 2.22 -6.12 -33.95
C PRO A 118 0.93 -6.89 -33.62
N GLY A 119 -0.04 -6.90 -34.55
CA GLY A 119 -1.30 -7.62 -34.38
C GLY A 119 -1.14 -9.13 -34.41
N ILE A 120 -0.25 -9.66 -35.26
CA ILE A 120 0.07 -11.10 -35.33
C ILE A 120 0.85 -11.50 -34.08
N PHE A 121 1.88 -10.73 -33.71
CA PHE A 121 2.65 -10.95 -32.50
C PHE A 121 1.74 -10.99 -31.26
N GLY A 122 0.76 -10.08 -31.17
CA GLY A 122 -0.21 -10.04 -30.08
C GLY A 122 -1.11 -11.29 -29.99
N LYS A 123 -1.42 -11.95 -31.12
CA LYS A 123 -2.16 -13.22 -31.16
C LYS A 123 -1.28 -14.40 -30.78
N ILE A 124 -0.05 -14.46 -31.27
CA ILE A 124 0.93 -15.51 -30.94
C ILE A 124 1.28 -15.47 -29.45
N ALA A 125 1.56 -14.30 -28.88
CA ALA A 125 1.86 -14.14 -27.46
C ALA A 125 0.63 -14.39 -26.55
N GLY A 126 -0.58 -14.32 -27.10
CA GLY A 126 -1.83 -14.67 -26.44
C GLY A 126 -2.30 -16.05 -26.86
N SER A 127 -3.59 -16.16 -27.19
CA SER A 127 -4.23 -17.39 -27.66
C SER A 127 -4.55 -17.30 -29.16
N LEU A 128 -4.26 -18.36 -29.90
CA LEU A 128 -4.40 -18.42 -31.36
C LEU A 128 -5.04 -19.74 -31.78
N HIS A 129 -6.32 -19.69 -32.13
CA HIS A 129 -7.12 -20.87 -32.45
C HIS A 129 -7.18 -21.12 -33.96
N PHE A 130 -7.03 -22.38 -34.38
CA PHE A 130 -7.14 -22.82 -35.78
C PHE A 130 -8.33 -23.74 -36.02
N ASN A 131 -8.91 -23.66 -37.22
CA ASN A 131 -9.99 -24.53 -37.69
C ASN A 131 -9.51 -25.42 -38.85
N PRO A 132 -10.07 -26.63 -39.01
CA PRO A 132 -11.12 -27.26 -38.18
C PRO A 132 -10.56 -27.85 -36.87
N GLY A 133 -11.28 -27.68 -35.75
CA GLY A 133 -10.94 -28.32 -34.46
C GLY A 133 -10.62 -27.39 -33.28
N ARG A 134 -10.55 -26.07 -33.49
CA ARG A 134 -10.25 -25.05 -32.45
C ARG A 134 -9.00 -25.37 -31.61
N TYR A 135 -7.95 -25.89 -32.23
CA TYR A 135 -6.66 -26.09 -31.55
C TYR A 135 -6.02 -24.74 -31.23
N ASP A 136 -5.65 -24.52 -29.97
CA ASP A 136 -4.91 -23.32 -29.54
C ASP A 136 -3.40 -23.57 -29.71
N LEU A 137 -2.78 -22.77 -30.57
CA LEU A 137 -1.33 -22.76 -30.81
C LEU A 137 -0.67 -21.46 -30.30
N GLY A 138 -1.39 -20.68 -29.49
CA GLY A 138 -0.84 -19.51 -28.83
C GLY A 138 0.12 -19.87 -27.69
N LEU A 139 1.07 -18.98 -27.42
CA LEU A 139 2.01 -19.11 -26.30
C LEU A 139 1.34 -18.86 -24.94
N ASN A 140 0.14 -18.26 -24.94
CA ASN A 140 -0.67 -18.02 -23.75
C ASN A 140 0.08 -17.28 -22.62
N LEU A 141 1.03 -16.42 -22.99
CA LEU A 141 1.79 -15.60 -22.04
C LEU A 141 0.95 -14.49 -21.41
N LYS A 142 -0.13 -14.11 -22.09
CA LYS A 142 -1.21 -13.27 -21.59
C LYS A 142 -2.55 -13.96 -21.84
N TYR A 143 -3.41 -13.96 -20.83
CA TYR A 143 -4.74 -14.55 -20.90
C TYR A 143 -5.77 -13.53 -20.42
N LYS A 144 -6.75 -13.19 -21.27
CA LYS A 144 -7.66 -12.05 -21.04
C LYS A 144 -6.87 -10.75 -20.77
N GLN A 145 -7.54 -9.66 -20.42
CA GLN A 145 -6.86 -8.35 -20.25
C GLN A 145 -6.04 -8.24 -18.95
N ASP A 146 -6.20 -9.19 -18.01
CA ASP A 146 -5.70 -9.04 -16.64
C ASP A 146 -4.72 -10.13 -16.18
N LEU A 147 -4.61 -11.26 -16.88
CA LEU A 147 -3.72 -12.35 -16.45
C LEU A 147 -2.47 -12.38 -17.34
N CYS A 148 -1.31 -12.27 -16.70
CA CYS A 148 0.00 -12.30 -17.34
C CYS A 148 0.88 -13.35 -16.65
N VAL A 149 1.67 -14.09 -17.42
CA VAL A 149 2.66 -15.01 -16.88
C VAL A 149 3.87 -14.21 -16.36
N LEU A 150 4.14 -14.34 -15.06
CA LEU A 150 5.24 -13.66 -14.37
C LEU A 150 6.59 -14.00 -15.02
N GLY A 151 7.47 -13.00 -15.14
CA GLY A 151 8.77 -13.12 -15.78
C GLY A 151 8.76 -13.07 -17.32
N TYR A 152 7.59 -13.19 -17.97
CA TYR A 152 7.48 -13.14 -19.44
C TYR A 152 6.67 -11.95 -19.94
N THR A 153 5.51 -11.68 -19.33
CA THR A 153 4.69 -10.52 -19.70
C THR A 153 4.23 -9.78 -18.46
N ARG A 154 4.06 -8.47 -18.62
CA ARG A 154 3.54 -7.60 -17.57
C ARG A 154 2.63 -6.56 -18.21
N ARG A 155 1.44 -6.38 -17.65
CA ARG A 155 0.58 -5.27 -18.03
C ARG A 155 1.19 -3.97 -17.51
N ARG A 156 1.39 -3.01 -18.41
CA ARG A 156 1.74 -1.64 -18.02
C ARG A 156 0.53 -1.04 -17.30
N GLN A 157 0.67 -0.76 -16.01
CA GLN A 157 -0.28 0.11 -15.32
C GLN A 157 -0.03 1.53 -15.83
N ASN A 158 -1.02 2.11 -16.51
CA ASN A 158 -1.04 3.55 -16.71
C ASN A 158 -1.49 4.15 -15.39
N ASN A 159 -0.56 4.78 -14.67
CA ASN A 159 -0.92 5.66 -13.58
C ASN A 159 -1.66 6.85 -14.23
N VAL A 160 -2.97 6.90 -14.04
CA VAL A 160 -3.77 8.12 -14.22
C VAL A 160 -3.71 8.89 -12.92
#